data_AF-A0A178M9S9-F1
#
_entry.id   AF-A0A178M9S9-F1
#
_cell.length_a   1.000
_cell.length_b   1.000
_cell.length_c   1.000
_cell.angle_alpha   90.00
_cell.angle_beta   90.00
_cell.angle_gamma   90.00
#
_symmetry.space_group_name_H-M   'P 1'
#
loop_
_entity.id
_entity.type
_entity.pdbx_description
1 polymer ?
#
loop_
_entity_poly.entity_id
_entity_poly.type
_entity_poly.pdbx_seq_one_letter_code
_entity_poly.pdbx_strand_id
1 'polypeptide(L)'
;MSGFLGTKATFAQDVSLVGSIVVAIAFTIGAYLAVKGYYVAHRWLQTGAAAANLVLVFGVMIPSLLAVTPDENLTLPAAAFVAMPAHEVIGTVALLFGVYVVFVGNGWLPARWRFTNYKPFMRIAFALYWVATVVGVAVYFLIHT
;
A
#
# COMPACT_ATOMS: atom_id res chain seq x y z
N MET A 1 20.50 -1.52 -10.88
CA MET A 1 21.10 -2.60 -10.06
C MET A 1 20.09 -3.73 -9.99
N SER A 2 20.55 -4.98 -10.09
CA SER A 2 19.69 -6.16 -9.91
C SER A 2 19.10 -6.20 -8.49
N GLY A 3 17.95 -6.85 -8.35
CA GLY A 3 17.31 -7.13 -7.06
C GLY A 3 18.09 -8.11 -6.18
N PHE A 4 17.56 -8.34 -4.97
CA PHE A 4 18.06 -9.26 -3.96
C PHE A 4 17.14 -10.47 -3.71
N LEU A 5 15.95 -10.51 -4.32
CA LEU A 5 14.98 -11.61 -4.19
C LEU A 5 15.18 -12.73 -5.22
N GLY A 6 16.24 -12.67 -6.03
CA GLY A 6 16.56 -13.71 -7.04
C GLY A 6 15.63 -13.72 -8.26
N THR A 7 14.93 -12.62 -8.51
CA THR A 7 14.03 -12.44 -9.67
C THR A 7 14.69 -11.52 -10.72
N LYS A 8 13.98 -11.22 -11.81
CA LYS A 8 14.38 -10.22 -12.81
C LYS A 8 14.16 -8.78 -12.36
N ALA A 9 13.62 -8.57 -11.14
CA ALA A 9 13.35 -7.25 -10.60
C ALA A 9 14.63 -6.47 -10.28
N THR A 10 14.52 -5.15 -10.25
CA THR A 10 15.56 -4.24 -9.78
C THR A 10 15.53 -4.13 -8.25
N PHE A 11 16.62 -3.63 -7.67
CA PHE A 11 16.68 -3.37 -6.22
C PHE A 11 15.50 -2.54 -5.69
N ALA A 12 15.07 -1.49 -6.42
CA ALA A 12 13.97 -0.63 -5.99
C ALA A 12 12.62 -1.38 -6.00
N GLN A 13 12.40 -2.28 -6.96
CA GLN A 13 11.19 -3.10 -7.05
C GLN A 13 11.11 -4.10 -5.89
N ASP A 14 12.25 -4.71 -5.51
CA ASP A 14 12.32 -5.60 -4.35
C ASP A 14 12.07 -4.86 -3.04
N VAL A 15 12.67 -3.67 -2.88
CA VAL A 15 12.41 -2.79 -1.74
C VAL A 15 10.94 -2.41 -1.67
N SER A 16 10.32 -2.09 -2.80
CA SER A 16 8.90 -1.77 -2.88
C SER A 16 8.02 -2.93 -2.39
N LEU A 17 8.29 -4.16 -2.85
CA LEU A 17 7.55 -5.35 -2.42
C LEU A 17 7.72 -5.62 -0.91
N VAL A 18 8.97 -5.74 -0.45
CA VAL A 18 9.27 -6.08 0.94
C VAL A 18 8.76 -4.98 1.88
N GLY A 19 8.97 -3.72 1.52
CA GLY A 19 8.43 -2.57 2.26
C GLY A 19 6.91 -2.62 2.38
N SER A 20 6.21 -2.93 1.29
CA SER A 20 4.74 -3.02 1.29
C SER A 20 4.24 -4.16 2.19
N ILE A 21 4.93 -5.30 2.21
CA ILE A 21 4.63 -6.41 3.12
C ILE A 21 4.83 -6.01 4.58
N VAL A 22 5.94 -5.33 4.89
CA VAL A 22 6.21 -4.83 6.26
C VAL A 22 5.14 -3.85 6.71
N VAL A 23 4.76 -2.90 5.85
CA VAL A 23 3.67 -1.96 6.12
C VAL A 23 2.34 -2.70 6.30
N ALA A 24 2.08 -3.75 5.53
CA ALA A 24 0.86 -4.56 5.65
C ALA A 24 0.77 -5.30 6.99
N ILE A 25 1.90 -5.82 7.47
CA ILE A 25 2.01 -6.42 8.79
C ILE A 25 1.74 -5.35 9.85
N ALA A 26 2.33 -4.16 9.74
CA ALA A 26 2.09 -3.06 10.67
C ALA A 26 0.62 -2.63 10.74
N PHE A 27 -0.06 -2.49 9.58
CA PHE A 27 -1.50 -2.19 9.53
C PHE A 27 -2.35 -3.28 10.19
N THR A 28 -1.96 -4.54 10.04
CA THR A 28 -2.64 -5.70 10.62
C THR A 28 -2.46 -5.76 12.13
N ILE A 29 -1.25 -5.51 12.63
CA ILE A 29 -1.00 -5.34 14.08
C ILE A 29 -1.82 -4.16 14.61
N GLY A 30 -1.85 -3.05 13.88
CA GLY A 30 -2.69 -1.89 14.23
C GLY A 30 -4.16 -2.26 14.35
N ALA A 31 -4.72 -2.99 13.37
CA ALA A 31 -6.10 -3.46 13.42
C ALA A 31 -6.36 -4.37 14.63
N TYR A 32 -5.42 -5.28 14.94
CA TYR A 32 -5.49 -6.13 16.12
C TYR A 32 -5.49 -5.31 17.43
N LEU A 33 -4.64 -4.29 17.56
CA LEU A 33 -4.61 -3.40 18.73
C LEU A 33 -5.96 -2.72 18.96
N ALA A 34 -6.62 -2.26 17.90
CA ALA A 34 -7.97 -1.68 17.99
C ALA A 34 -9.01 -2.71 18.46
N VAL A 35 -8.95 -3.95 17.96
CA VAL A 35 -9.84 -5.04 18.42
C VAL A 35 -9.64 -5.32 19.92
N LYS A 36 -8.41 -5.18 20.43
CA LYS A 36 -8.08 -5.33 21.86
C LYS A 36 -8.36 -4.08 22.70
N GLY A 37 -8.84 -2.99 22.10
CA GLY A 37 -9.15 -1.74 22.81
C GLY A 37 -7.94 -0.84 23.08
N TYR A 38 -6.76 -1.18 22.57
CA TYR A 38 -5.54 -0.35 22.71
C TYR A 38 -5.52 0.79 21.69
N TYR A 39 -6.48 1.71 21.77
CA TYR A 39 -6.72 2.73 20.74
C TYR A 39 -5.58 3.74 20.59
N VAL A 40 -4.84 4.07 21.66
CA VAL A 40 -3.68 4.98 21.59
C VAL A 40 -2.53 4.32 20.81
N ALA A 41 -2.21 3.07 21.14
CA ALA A 41 -1.17 2.31 20.44
C ALA A 41 -1.55 2.07 18.97
N HIS A 42 -2.81 1.69 18.71
CA HIS A 42 -3.37 1.62 17.36
C HIS A 42 -3.15 2.93 16.59
N ARG A 43 -3.53 4.07 17.16
CA ARG A 43 -3.43 5.37 16.47
C ARG A 43 -1.99 5.68 16.05
N TRP A 44 -1.03 5.49 16.95
CA TRP A 44 0.38 5.74 16.64
C TRP A 44 0.93 4.77 15.60
N LEU A 45 0.65 3.47 15.75
CA LEU A 45 1.10 2.46 14.79
C LEU A 45 0.50 2.70 13.40
N GLN A 46 -0.81 2.97 13.29
CA GLN A 46 -1.45 3.23 11.99
C GLN A 46 -0.94 4.52 11.34
N THR A 47 -0.70 5.57 12.14
CA THR A 47 -0.17 6.83 11.61
C THR A 47 1.25 6.64 11.10
N GLY A 48 2.10 5.93 11.86
CA GLY A 48 3.47 5.61 11.46
C GLY A 48 3.51 4.73 10.21
N ALA A 49 2.69 3.67 10.16
CA ALA A 49 2.59 2.78 9.00
C ALA A 49 2.10 3.54 7.75
N ALA A 50 1.11 4.42 7.87
CA ALA A 50 0.64 5.23 6.75
C ALA A 50 1.69 6.24 6.26
N ALA A 51 2.45 6.85 7.16
CA ALA A 51 3.56 7.73 6.79
C ALA A 51 4.68 6.96 6.08
N ALA A 52 5.06 5.79 6.60
CA ALA A 52 6.01 4.90 5.94
C ALA A 52 5.52 4.45 4.56
N ASN A 53 4.22 4.13 4.43
CA ASN A 53 3.61 3.79 3.15
C ASN A 53 3.68 4.94 2.15
N LEU A 54 3.42 6.19 2.58
CA LEU A 54 3.55 7.36 1.73
C LEU A 54 4.98 7.53 1.21
N VAL A 55 5.97 7.40 2.09
CA VAL A 55 7.39 7.45 1.70
C VAL A 55 7.73 6.33 0.72
N LEU A 56 7.25 5.11 0.95
CA LEU A 56 7.46 3.99 0.05
C LEU A 56 6.83 4.23 -1.33
N VAL A 57 5.58 4.68 -1.36
CA VAL A 57 4.85 4.92 -2.62
C VAL A 57 5.48 6.04 -3.43
N PHE A 58 5.69 7.22 -2.82
CA PHE A 58 6.21 8.37 -3.54
C PHE A 58 7.74 8.34 -3.75
N GLY A 59 8.48 7.72 -2.82
CA GLY A 59 9.94 7.67 -2.86
C GLY A 59 10.51 6.47 -3.61
N VAL A 60 9.76 5.36 -3.73
CA VAL A 60 10.26 4.12 -4.35
C VAL A 60 9.33 3.64 -5.44
N MET A 61 8.04 3.42 -5.15
CA MET A 61 7.12 2.74 -6.07
C MET A 61 6.85 3.55 -7.33
N ILE A 62 6.45 4.83 -7.21
CA ILE A 62 6.18 5.70 -8.35
C ILE A 62 7.45 5.95 -9.17
N PRO A 63 8.60 6.34 -8.59
CA PRO A 63 9.84 6.48 -9.36
C PRO A 63 10.24 5.20 -10.08
N SER A 64 10.06 4.03 -9.44
CA SER A 64 10.35 2.74 -10.08
C SER A 64 9.45 2.45 -11.27
N LEU A 65 8.17 2.85 -11.22
CA LEU A 65 7.22 2.70 -12.33
C LEU A 65 7.60 3.64 -13.48
N LEU A 66 7.92 4.90 -13.18
CA LEU A 66 8.28 5.90 -14.18
C LEU A 66 9.64 5.64 -14.84
N ALA A 67 10.52 4.87 -14.19
CA ALA A 67 11.81 4.45 -14.73
C ALA A 67 11.71 3.26 -15.71
N VAL A 68 10.51 2.68 -15.91
CA VAL A 68 10.31 1.60 -16.89
C VAL A 68 10.43 2.17 -18.30
N THR A 69 11.41 1.69 -19.05
CA THR A 69 11.58 2.01 -20.47
C THR A 69 10.75 1.06 -21.32
N PRO A 70 10.08 1.55 -22.39
CA PRO A 70 9.43 0.68 -23.36
C PRO A 70 10.42 -0.33 -23.94
N ASP A 71 10.06 -1.61 -23.92
CA ASP A 71 10.82 -2.70 -24.56
C ASP A 71 9.88 -3.41 -25.52
N GLU A 72 10.16 -3.29 -26.82
CA GLU A 72 9.35 -3.87 -27.90
C GLU A 72 9.36 -5.40 -27.89
N ASN A 73 10.31 -6.03 -27.19
CA ASN A 73 10.40 -7.48 -27.05
C ASN A 73 9.83 -8.00 -25.72
N LEU A 74 9.28 -7.11 -24.88
CA LEU A 74 8.71 -7.50 -23.59
C LEU A 74 7.39 -8.26 -23.79
N THR A 75 7.42 -9.56 -23.53
CA THR A 75 6.22 -10.39 -23.48
C THR A 75 5.77 -10.59 -22.03
N LEU A 76 4.64 -9.99 -21.66
CA LEU A 76 4.00 -10.20 -20.35
C LEU A 76 2.82 -11.18 -20.46
N PRO A 77 2.52 -11.96 -19.40
CA PRO A 77 1.31 -12.75 -19.38
C PRO A 77 0.07 -11.87 -19.43
N ALA A 78 -1.02 -12.34 -20.05
CA ALA A 78 -2.29 -11.59 -20.15
C ALA A 78 -2.79 -11.07 -18.79
N ALA A 79 -2.56 -11.83 -17.72
CA ALA A 79 -2.92 -11.44 -16.36
C ALA A 79 -2.20 -10.16 -15.88
N ALA A 80 -0.98 -9.88 -16.33
CA ALA A 80 -0.24 -8.67 -15.95
C ALA A 80 -0.90 -7.40 -16.49
N PHE A 81 -1.47 -7.45 -17.70
CA PHE A 81 -2.19 -6.33 -18.32
C PHE A 81 -3.49 -5.96 -17.59
N VAL A 82 -4.01 -6.85 -16.75
CA VAL A 82 -5.18 -6.58 -15.90
C VAL A 82 -4.74 -6.24 -14.48
N ALA A 83 -3.80 -7.02 -13.92
CA ALA A 83 -3.39 -6.89 -12.53
C ALA A 83 -2.66 -5.56 -12.26
N MET A 84 -1.81 -5.09 -13.17
CA MET A 84 -1.06 -3.84 -12.97
C MET A 84 -1.99 -2.62 -12.93
N PRO A 85 -2.85 -2.34 -13.94
CA PRO A 85 -3.79 -1.22 -13.85
C PRO A 85 -4.76 -1.34 -12.67
N ALA A 86 -5.22 -2.56 -12.36
CA ALA A 86 -6.07 -2.78 -11.19
C ALA A 86 -5.35 -2.41 -9.89
N HIS A 87 -4.08 -2.81 -9.74
CA HIS A 87 -3.27 -2.45 -8.58
C HIS A 87 -3.10 -0.93 -8.47
N GLU A 88 -2.80 -0.24 -9.57
CA GLU A 88 -2.63 1.22 -9.58
C GLU A 88 -3.89 1.95 -9.12
N VAL A 89 -5.05 1.56 -9.65
CA VAL A 89 -6.34 2.18 -9.28
C VAL A 89 -6.68 1.88 -7.82
N ILE A 90 -6.63 0.61 -7.42
CA ILE A 90 -6.97 0.19 -6.05
C ILE A 90 -6.00 0.82 -5.05
N GLY A 91 -4.70 0.80 -5.36
CA GLY A 91 -3.64 1.38 -4.55
C GLY A 91 -3.79 2.88 -4.38
N THR A 92 -4.13 3.61 -5.45
CA THR A 92 -4.38 5.06 -5.39
C THR A 92 -5.58 5.36 -4.50
N VAL A 93 -6.69 4.64 -4.67
CA VAL A 93 -7.89 4.80 -3.83
C VAL A 93 -7.57 4.47 -2.36
N ALA A 94 -6.86 3.37 -2.12
CA ALA A 94 -6.44 2.95 -0.78
C ALA A 94 -5.54 3.99 -0.11
N LEU A 95 -4.57 4.56 -0.84
CA LEU A 95 -3.66 5.56 -0.33
C LEU A 95 -4.39 6.84 0.07
N LEU A 96 -5.17 7.42 -0.86
CA LEU A 96 -5.88 8.67 -0.61
C LEU A 96 -6.89 8.53 0.52
N PHE A 97 -7.67 7.45 0.50
CA PHE A 97 -8.65 7.18 1.54
C PHE A 97 -8.01 6.86 2.89
N GLY A 98 -6.92 6.09 2.90
CA GLY A 98 -6.15 5.77 4.11
C GLY A 98 -5.57 7.01 4.77
N VAL A 99 -4.96 7.91 4.00
CA VAL A 99 -4.44 9.21 4.49
C VAL A 99 -5.57 10.05 5.09
N TYR A 100 -6.72 10.13 4.40
CA TYR A 100 -7.89 10.81 4.93
C TYR A 100 -8.36 10.21 6.27
N VAL A 101 -8.44 8.87 6.38
CA VAL A 101 -8.79 8.17 7.64
C VAL A 101 -7.79 8.48 8.75
N VAL A 102 -6.49 8.55 8.46
CA VAL A 102 -5.44 8.92 9.43
C VAL A 102 -5.60 10.36 9.91
N PHE A 103 -5.87 11.30 9.00
CA PHE A 103 -6.11 12.70 9.37
C PHE A 103 -7.34 12.86 10.25
N VAL A 104 -8.43 12.16 9.92
CA VAL A 104 -9.64 12.13 10.75
C VAL A 104 -9.35 11.49 12.11
N GLY A 105 -8.66 10.35 12.15
CA GLY A 105 -8.32 9.61 13.37
C GLY A 105 -7.39 10.35 14.33
N ASN A 106 -6.56 11.27 13.82
CA ASN A 106 -5.73 12.16 14.64
C ASN A 106 -6.40 13.50 14.96
N GLY A 107 -7.62 13.75 14.47
CA GLY A 107 -8.33 15.00 14.69
C GLY A 107 -7.71 16.21 13.97
N TRP A 108 -6.92 15.99 12.92
CA TRP A 108 -6.26 17.06 12.17
C TRP A 108 -7.20 17.80 11.21
N LEU A 109 -8.36 17.22 10.90
CA LEU A 109 -9.39 17.87 10.08
C LEU A 109 -10.44 18.58 10.94
N PRO A 110 -11.11 19.63 10.42
CA PRO A 110 -12.25 20.26 11.09
C PRO A 110 -13.40 19.27 11.33
N ALA A 111 -14.21 19.48 12.38
CA ALA A 111 -15.25 18.54 12.80
C ALA A 111 -16.25 18.14 11.68
N ARG A 112 -16.58 19.05 10.75
CA ARG A 112 -17.48 18.80 9.61
C ARG A 112 -16.96 17.73 8.62
N TRP A 113 -15.66 17.43 8.66
CA TRP A 113 -15.01 16.43 7.80
C TRP A 113 -14.67 15.14 8.56
N ARG A 114 -15.10 15.00 9.82
CA ARG A 114 -14.81 13.80 10.63
C ARG A 114 -15.95 12.80 10.54
N PHE A 115 -15.63 11.54 10.81
CA PHE A 115 -16.63 10.48 10.89
C PHE A 115 -17.42 10.59 12.20
N THR A 116 -18.73 10.35 12.12
CA THR A 116 -19.57 10.10 13.31
C THR A 116 -19.41 8.66 13.80
N ASN A 117 -19.21 7.72 12.87
CA ASN A 117 -18.91 6.31 13.16
C ASN A 117 -17.64 5.87 12.42
N TYR A 118 -16.54 5.68 13.15
CA TYR A 118 -15.22 5.39 12.58
C TYR A 118 -15.07 3.96 12.06
N LYS A 119 -15.81 3.02 12.64
CA LYS A 119 -15.64 1.58 12.39
C LYS A 119 -15.79 1.16 10.92
N PRO A 120 -16.83 1.57 10.17
CA PRO A 120 -16.95 1.20 8.76
C PRO A 120 -15.80 1.76 7.91
N PHE A 121 -15.43 3.03 8.10
CA PHE A 121 -14.37 3.67 7.32
C PHE A 121 -13.00 3.02 7.59
N MET A 122 -12.70 2.69 8.84
CA MET A 122 -11.47 1.95 9.19
C MET A 122 -11.44 0.55 8.56
N ARG A 123 -12.57 -0.16 8.52
CA ARG A 123 -12.66 -1.49 7.89
C ARG A 123 -12.50 -1.41 6.38
N ILE A 124 -13.11 -0.43 5.73
CA ILE A 124 -12.97 -0.19 4.29
C ILE A 124 -11.51 0.15 3.97
N ALA A 125 -10.88 1.04 4.73
CA ALA A 125 -9.47 1.40 4.52
C ALA A 125 -8.55 0.18 4.68
N PHE A 126 -8.78 -0.63 5.71
CA PHE A 126 -8.02 -1.86 5.92
C PHE A 126 -8.22 -2.89 4.80
N ALA A 127 -9.46 -3.08 4.34
CA ALA A 127 -9.77 -3.98 3.23
C ALA A 127 -9.12 -3.51 1.92
N LEU A 128 -9.25 -2.22 1.59
CA LEU A 128 -8.61 -1.62 0.41
C LEU A 128 -7.09 -1.81 0.44
N TYR A 129 -6.47 -1.57 1.59
CA TYR A 129 -5.03 -1.76 1.76
C TYR A 129 -4.62 -3.23 1.55
N TRP A 130 -5.34 -4.18 2.12
CA TRP A 130 -5.06 -5.61 1.93
C TRP A 130 -5.24 -6.05 0.48
N VAL A 131 -6.31 -5.61 -0.18
CA VAL A 131 -6.53 -5.91 -1.60
C VAL A 131 -5.41 -5.31 -2.45
N ALA A 132 -5.05 -4.03 -2.22
CA ALA A 132 -3.93 -3.40 -2.92
C ALA A 132 -2.63 -4.20 -2.73
N THR A 133 -2.32 -4.62 -1.50
CA THR A 133 -1.12 -5.40 -1.18
C THR A 133 -1.10 -6.74 -1.91
N VAL A 134 -2.18 -7.52 -1.85
CA VAL A 134 -2.26 -8.83 -2.49
C VAL A 134 -2.13 -8.73 -4.01
N VAL A 135 -2.82 -7.77 -4.62
CA VAL A 135 -2.71 -7.55 -6.07
C VAL A 135 -1.29 -7.07 -6.42
N GLY A 136 -0.66 -6.23 -5.59
CA GLY A 136 0.72 -5.78 -5.80
C GLY A 136 1.74 -6.90 -5.74
N VAL A 137 1.57 -7.84 -4.80
CA VAL A 137 2.37 -9.07 -4.75
C VAL A 137 2.20 -9.89 -6.04
N ALA A 138 0.95 -10.05 -6.51
CA ALA A 138 0.68 -10.75 -7.76
C ALA A 138 1.33 -10.05 -8.96
N VAL A 139 1.26 -8.71 -9.05
CA VAL A 139 1.92 -7.91 -10.09
C VAL A 139 3.43 -8.16 -10.10
N TYR A 140 4.06 -8.14 -8.93
CA TYR A 140 5.50 -8.38 -8.83
C TYR A 140 5.89 -9.74 -9.41
N PHE A 141 5.19 -10.82 -9.03
CA PHE A 141 5.50 -12.15 -9.55
C PHE A 141 5.18 -12.29 -11.04
N LEU A 142 4.03 -11.79 -11.50
CA LEU A 142 3.64 -11.87 -12.91
C LEU A 142 4.63 -11.18 -13.86
N ILE A 143 5.35 -10.17 -13.38
CA ILE A 143 6.28 -9.37 -14.19
C ILE A 143 7.74 -9.84 -14.01
N HIS A 144 8.14 -10.27 -12.82
CA HIS A 144 9.56 -10.44 -12.48
C HIS A 144 10.05 -11.88 -12.37
N THR A 145 9.18 -12.89 -12.40
CA THR A 145 9.57 -14.30 -12.47
C THR A 145 9.29 -14.86 -13.86
#